data_AF-A0A6J8C1G7-F1
#
_entry.id   AF-A0A6J8C1G7-F1
#
_cell.length_a   1.000
_cell.length_b   1.000
_cell.length_c   1.000
_cell.angle_alpha   90.00
_cell.angle_beta   90.00
_cell.angle_gamma   90.00
#
_symmetry.space_group_name_H-M   'P 1'
#
loop_
_entity.id
_entity.type
_entity.pdbx_description
1 polymer ?
#
loop_
_entity_poly.entity_id
_entity_poly.type
_entity_poly.pdbx_seq_one_letter_code
_entity_poly.pdbx_strand_id
1 'polypeptide(L)'
;MTKYYTVFQIYIYIVGEKVIGRQGKRKDQQMSATQTATIWLHDYANKFAEKQPDKTRLHLPPCLTKASLYEMYKDDMEEHAEQTISLSHFYWMWRNCVSYVSIPANSRLSKCNICTQIKTKMVETKDQNARMELKRTREQHLLKQSLERRKYYKHAHKARQHPDKYMSMIIDGMDQSKTEIPHFLYLSSLTAGMWKLRTHLVGALVHGVGLYGFFDWYQYAHSSNLTIHVILSILLMTKDSLPDVLYLQMDNCARENKNRYGDTVCIKNK
;
A
#
# COMPACT_ATOMS: atom_id res chain seq x y z
N MET A 1 7.52 6.76 -25.32
CA MET A 1 8.50 7.38 -24.40
C MET A 1 8.20 8.87 -24.31
N THR A 2 8.57 9.52 -23.20
CA THR A 2 8.69 10.99 -23.05
C THR A 2 7.42 11.82 -22.75
N LYS A 3 6.63 11.45 -21.71
CA LYS A 3 5.73 12.42 -21.03
C LYS A 3 5.74 12.39 -19.48
N TYR A 4 6.57 11.56 -18.86
CA TYR A 4 6.63 11.44 -17.39
C TYR A 4 7.75 12.25 -16.71
N TYR A 5 8.73 12.74 -17.48
CA TYR A 5 9.82 13.56 -16.94
C TYR A 5 9.48 15.05 -16.83
N THR A 6 8.48 15.52 -17.59
CA THR A 6 8.06 16.93 -17.58
C THR A 6 7.32 17.35 -16.31
N VAL A 7 6.64 16.43 -15.62
CA VAL A 7 5.95 16.75 -14.35
C VAL A 7 6.94 16.93 -13.19
N PHE A 8 8.07 16.21 -13.21
CA PHE A 8 9.12 16.31 -12.18
C PHE A 8 9.85 17.66 -12.21
N GLN A 9 9.95 18.30 -13.37
CA GLN A 9 10.67 19.57 -13.54
C GLN A 9 9.78 20.79 -13.27
N ILE A 10 8.45 20.65 -13.43
CA ILE A 10 7.47 21.71 -13.13
C ILE A 10 7.27 21.88 -11.61
N TYR A 11 7.32 20.80 -10.82
CA TYR A 11 7.08 20.90 -9.36
C TYR A 11 8.20 21.60 -8.58
N ILE A 12 9.44 21.57 -9.07
CA ILE A 12 10.55 22.32 -8.48
C ILE A 12 10.43 23.83 -8.80
N TYR A 13 9.71 24.20 -9.87
CA TYR A 13 9.59 25.60 -10.31
C TYR A 13 8.41 26.39 -9.70
N ILE A 14 7.44 25.73 -9.04
CA ILE A 14 6.23 26.40 -8.54
C ILE A 14 6.40 26.97 -7.11
N VAL A 15 7.45 26.63 -6.36
CA VAL A 15 7.69 27.19 -5.00
C VAL A 15 8.54 28.46 -5.04
N GLY A 16 8.34 29.29 -6.07
CA GLY A 16 9.16 30.48 -6.35
C GLY A 16 8.35 31.69 -6.78
N GLU A 17 7.19 31.96 -6.17
CA GLU A 17 6.57 33.28 -6.33
C GLU A 17 7.38 34.33 -5.55
N LYS A 18 8.07 35.16 -6.34
CA LYS A 18 8.77 36.37 -5.91
C LYS A 18 7.79 37.33 -5.23
N VAL A 19 7.94 37.50 -3.92
CA VAL A 19 7.62 38.78 -3.29
C VAL A 19 8.65 39.79 -3.81
N ILE A 20 8.20 40.76 -4.61
CA ILE A 20 9.06 41.85 -5.09
C ILE A 20 9.45 42.70 -3.87
N GLY A 21 10.67 42.47 -3.37
CA GLY A 21 11.32 43.24 -2.32
C GLY A 21 12.84 43.19 -2.54
N ARG A 22 13.41 44.39 -2.76
CA ARG A 22 14.82 44.79 -2.99
C ARG A 22 15.93 43.72 -2.98
N GLN A 23 16.74 43.75 -4.05
CA GLN A 23 17.93 42.93 -4.27
C GLN A 23 18.94 43.00 -3.11
N GLY A 24 19.28 41.82 -2.57
CA GLY A 24 20.37 41.59 -1.63
C GLY A 24 21.10 40.29 -1.98
N LYS A 25 22.43 40.29 -1.74
CA LYS A 25 23.43 39.28 -2.13
C LYS A 25 23.00 37.81 -1.92
N ARG A 26 23.35 36.94 -2.87
CA ARG A 26 23.28 35.45 -2.77
C ARG A 26 24.07 34.99 -1.53
N LYS A 27 23.35 34.73 -0.43
CA LYS A 27 23.78 33.80 0.62
C LYS A 27 23.24 32.42 0.23
N ASP A 28 23.98 31.36 0.53
CA ASP A 28 23.45 29.99 0.51
C ASP A 28 22.09 29.98 1.20
N GLN A 29 21.02 29.77 0.42
CA GLN A 29 19.65 29.90 0.93
C GLN A 29 19.36 28.68 1.80
N GLN A 30 19.57 28.84 3.10
CA GLN A 30 19.07 27.91 4.10
C GLN A 30 17.55 27.74 3.87
N MET A 31 17.12 26.49 3.67
CA MET A 31 15.71 26.18 3.44
C MET A 31 14.88 26.65 4.63
N SER A 32 13.71 27.23 4.36
CA SER A 32 12.83 27.67 5.46
C SER A 32 12.31 26.45 6.23
N ALA A 33 12.08 26.59 7.53
CA ALA A 33 11.51 25.50 8.35
C ALA A 33 10.19 24.95 7.77
N THR A 34 9.40 25.80 7.11
CA THR A 34 8.18 25.38 6.39
C THR A 34 8.50 24.51 5.17
N GLN A 35 9.54 24.83 4.39
CA GLN A 35 10.00 24.00 3.27
C GLN A 35 10.51 22.65 3.76
N THR A 36 11.33 22.64 4.81
CA THR A 36 11.80 21.40 5.46
C THR A 36 10.62 20.52 5.89
N ALA A 37 9.65 21.07 6.64
CA ALA A 37 8.48 20.32 7.08
C ALA A 37 7.63 19.79 5.92
N THR A 38 7.57 20.54 4.81
CA THR A 38 6.87 20.12 3.59
C THR A 38 7.55 18.91 2.95
N ILE A 39 8.88 18.96 2.83
CA ILE A 39 9.70 17.87 2.27
C ILE A 39 9.58 16.64 3.15
N TRP A 40 9.72 16.80 4.47
CA TRP A 40 9.60 15.71 5.44
C TRP A 40 8.26 14.98 5.28
N LEU A 41 7.13 15.70 5.23
CA LEU A 41 5.81 15.08 5.11
C LEU A 41 5.61 14.41 3.74
N HIS A 42 6.12 15.02 2.67
CA HIS A 42 6.10 14.42 1.34
C HIS A 42 6.90 13.11 1.28
N ASP A 43 8.10 13.08 1.85
CA ASP A 43 8.97 11.91 1.85
C ASP A 43 8.40 10.80 2.74
N TYR A 44 7.84 11.17 3.89
CA TYR A 44 7.08 10.25 4.72
C TYR A 44 5.90 9.64 3.95
N ALA A 45 5.13 10.45 3.23
CA ALA A 45 4.02 9.97 2.42
C ALA A 45 4.49 9.07 1.27
N ASN A 46 5.57 9.40 0.58
CA ASN A 46 6.13 8.52 -0.47
C ASN A 46 6.61 7.18 0.09
N LYS A 47 7.06 7.16 1.35
CA LYS A 47 7.51 5.93 2.01
C LYS A 47 6.33 5.09 2.48
N PHE A 48 5.31 5.67 3.10
CA PHE A 48 4.31 4.90 3.84
C PHE A 48 2.87 4.98 3.29
N ALA A 49 2.57 5.92 2.40
CA ALA A 49 1.22 6.10 1.89
C ALA A 49 0.90 5.15 0.72
N GLU A 50 -0.39 4.83 0.59
CA GLU A 50 -0.94 4.05 -0.50
C GLU A 50 -1.50 4.97 -1.59
N LYS A 51 -1.16 4.66 -2.85
CA LYS A 51 -1.78 5.29 -4.03
C LYS A 51 -3.17 4.69 -4.23
N GLN A 52 -4.19 5.55 -4.26
CA GLN A 52 -5.55 5.10 -4.53
C GLN A 52 -5.77 4.91 -6.03
N PRO A 53 -6.54 3.88 -6.45
CA PRO A 53 -6.80 3.63 -7.88
C PRO A 53 -7.74 4.69 -8.48
N ASP A 54 -8.64 5.27 -7.67
CA ASP A 54 -9.70 6.18 -8.10
C ASP A 54 -9.36 7.66 -7.91
N LYS A 55 -8.26 7.99 -7.22
CA LYS A 55 -7.92 9.36 -6.82
C LYS A 55 -6.42 9.60 -6.94
N THR A 56 -6.04 10.81 -7.31
CA THR A 56 -4.64 11.30 -7.26
C THR A 56 -4.12 11.53 -5.84
N ARG A 57 -4.82 11.02 -4.82
CA ARG A 57 -4.49 11.21 -3.41
C ARG A 57 -3.67 10.05 -2.87
N LEU A 58 -2.75 10.38 -1.97
CA LEU A 58 -2.00 9.43 -1.16
C LEU A 58 -2.70 9.26 0.19
N HIS A 59 -2.98 8.01 0.55
CA HIS A 59 -3.58 7.66 1.83
C HIS A 59 -2.53 7.12 2.78
N LEU A 60 -2.25 7.86 3.84
CA LEU A 60 -1.43 7.38 4.95
C LEU A 60 -2.16 6.29 5.75
N PRO A 61 -1.43 5.41 6.45
CA PRO A 61 -2.03 4.36 7.27
C PRO A 61 -3.06 4.92 8.29
N PRO A 62 -4.27 4.33 8.39
CA PRO A 62 -5.34 4.83 9.29
C PRO A 62 -5.02 4.66 10.77
N CYS A 63 -3.94 3.95 11.11
CA CYS A 63 -3.43 3.85 12.47
C CYS A 63 -2.67 5.09 12.93
N LEU A 64 -2.37 6.02 12.02
CA LEU A 64 -1.73 7.30 12.31
C LEU A 64 -2.76 8.40 12.57
N THR A 65 -2.34 9.41 13.30
CA THR A 65 -3.07 10.69 13.46
C THR A 65 -2.17 11.84 13.03
N LYS A 66 -2.77 12.99 12.67
CA LYS A 66 -2.01 14.20 12.35
C LYS A 66 -1.11 14.63 13.51
N ALA A 67 -1.60 14.52 14.74
CA ALA A 67 -0.81 14.77 15.95
C ALA A 67 0.38 13.83 16.04
N SER A 68 0.18 12.51 15.85
CA SER A 68 1.29 11.56 15.92
C SER A 68 2.36 11.79 14.83
N LEU A 69 1.96 12.28 13.66
CA LEU A 69 2.90 12.64 12.59
C LEU A 69 3.69 13.89 12.91
N TYR A 70 3.06 14.87 13.54
CA TYR A 70 3.78 16.05 14.02
C TYR A 70 4.79 15.69 15.11
N GLU A 71 4.46 14.80 16.05
CA GLU A 71 5.43 14.31 17.03
C GLU A 71 6.61 13.60 16.34
N MET A 72 6.36 12.69 15.39
CA MET A 72 7.45 12.05 14.62
C MET A 72 8.30 13.07 13.85
N TYR A 73 7.68 14.10 13.27
CA TYR A 73 8.40 15.20 12.63
C TYR A 73 9.30 15.93 13.62
N LYS A 74 8.79 16.27 14.81
CA LYS A 74 9.60 16.96 15.83
C LYS A 74 10.77 16.10 16.29
N ASP A 75 10.52 14.83 16.56
CA ASP A 75 11.54 13.86 16.99
C ASP A 75 12.68 13.80 15.93
N ASP A 76 12.34 13.69 14.64
CA ASP A 76 13.31 13.69 13.53
C ASP A 76 14.07 15.02 13.41
N MET A 77 13.39 16.17 13.53
CA MET A 77 14.05 17.48 13.46
C MET A 77 15.01 17.70 14.63
N GLU A 78 14.64 17.27 15.84
CA GLU A 78 15.49 17.36 17.03
C GLU A 78 16.75 16.49 16.88
N GLU A 79 16.61 15.27 16.34
CA GLU A 79 17.74 14.39 16.04
C GLU A 79 18.74 15.01 15.06
N HIS A 80 18.26 15.80 14.09
CA HIS A 80 19.09 16.44 13.06
C HIS A 80 19.45 17.90 13.40
N ALA A 81 19.13 18.38 14.60
CA ALA A 81 19.33 19.76 15.05
C ALA A 81 18.71 20.82 14.10
N GLU A 82 17.56 20.50 13.50
CA GLU A 82 16.83 21.36 12.58
C GLU A 82 15.71 22.17 13.27
N GLN A 83 15.33 23.30 12.67
CA GLN A 83 14.25 24.13 13.20
C GLN A 83 12.86 23.53 12.93
N THR A 84 12.04 23.40 13.97
CA THR A 84 10.66 22.94 13.86
C THR A 84 9.67 24.08 13.65
N ILE A 85 8.62 23.85 12.84
CA ILE A 85 7.42 24.70 12.83
C ILE A 85 6.43 24.32 13.94
N SER A 86 5.53 25.23 14.32
CA SER A 86 4.50 24.94 15.33
C SER A 86 3.43 23.97 14.81
N LEU A 87 2.71 23.30 15.72
CA LEU A 87 1.64 22.36 15.36
C LEU A 87 0.56 22.99 14.48
N SER A 88 0.12 24.19 14.83
CA SER A 88 -0.87 24.95 14.06
C SER A 88 -0.36 25.27 12.65
N HIS A 89 0.92 25.66 12.54
CA HIS A 89 1.55 25.89 11.24
C HIS A 89 1.69 24.58 10.46
N PHE A 90 2.07 23.48 11.10
CA PHE A 90 2.15 22.16 10.45
C PHE A 90 0.80 21.72 9.86
N TYR A 91 -0.30 21.94 10.58
CA TYR A 91 -1.64 21.64 10.07
C TYR A 91 -2.07 22.58 8.94
N TRP A 92 -1.63 23.83 8.97
CA TRP A 92 -1.84 24.78 7.87
C TRP A 92 -1.02 24.37 6.64
N MET A 93 0.27 24.06 6.80
CA MET A 93 1.18 23.62 5.75
C MET A 93 0.65 22.35 5.10
N TRP A 94 0.24 21.35 5.89
CA TRP A 94 -0.34 20.12 5.33
C TRP A 94 -1.55 20.45 4.46
N ARG A 95 -2.49 21.28 4.94
CA ARG A 95 -3.70 21.63 4.19
C ARG A 95 -3.44 22.38 2.89
N ASN A 96 -2.42 23.25 2.85
CA ASN A 96 -2.20 24.15 1.71
C ASN A 96 -1.10 23.65 0.76
N CYS A 97 -0.04 23.04 1.29
CA CYS A 97 1.13 22.62 0.52
C CYS A 97 1.12 21.11 0.20
N VAL A 98 0.51 20.28 1.05
CA VAL A 98 0.52 18.80 0.94
C VAL A 98 -0.90 18.22 0.96
N SER A 99 -1.83 18.93 0.30
CA SER A 99 -3.27 18.59 0.29
C SER A 99 -3.60 17.26 -0.39
N TYR A 100 -2.69 16.73 -1.21
CA TYR A 100 -2.79 15.43 -1.86
C TYR A 100 -2.55 14.25 -0.90
N VAL A 101 -2.02 14.49 0.30
CA VAL A 101 -1.82 13.47 1.34
C VAL A 101 -2.94 13.54 2.38
N SER A 102 -3.56 12.42 2.70
CA SER A 102 -4.62 12.35 3.72
C SER A 102 -4.56 11.08 4.54
N ILE A 103 -5.10 11.12 5.76
CA ILE A 103 -5.33 9.94 6.58
C ILE A 103 -6.83 9.62 6.45
N PRO A 104 -7.22 8.48 5.87
CA PRO A 104 -8.63 8.13 5.74
C PRO A 104 -9.23 7.82 7.11
N ALA A 105 -10.42 8.38 7.38
CA ALA A 105 -11.15 8.10 8.63
C ALA A 105 -11.60 6.63 8.70
N ASN A 106 -12.02 6.08 7.56
CA ASN A 106 -12.41 4.68 7.40
C ASN A 106 -11.55 4.06 6.29
N SER A 107 -10.90 2.93 6.58
CA SER A 107 -10.28 2.13 5.53
C SER A 107 -11.36 1.41 4.72
N ARG A 108 -11.18 1.37 3.39
CA ARG A 108 -12.00 0.51 2.52
C ARG A 108 -11.70 -0.98 2.75
N LEU A 109 -10.52 -1.27 3.29
CA LEU A 109 -10.05 -2.61 3.65
C LEU A 109 -10.27 -2.88 5.14
N SER A 110 -10.17 -4.14 5.53
CA SER A 110 -10.17 -4.54 6.94
C SER A 110 -9.04 -3.86 7.71
N LYS A 111 -9.29 -3.51 8.97
CA LYS A 111 -8.28 -2.90 9.84
C LYS A 111 -7.21 -3.93 10.14
N CYS A 112 -5.94 -3.53 10.06
CA CYS A 112 -4.84 -4.41 10.46
C CYS A 112 -4.95 -4.75 11.96
N ASN A 113 -4.94 -6.05 12.27
CA ASN A 113 -5.02 -6.55 13.65
C ASN A 113 -3.84 -6.07 14.49
N ILE A 114 -2.62 -6.10 13.94
CA ILE A 114 -1.41 -5.65 14.64
C ILE A 114 -1.52 -4.17 14.98
N CYS A 115 -1.88 -3.32 14.01
CA CYS A 115 -2.07 -1.89 14.25
C CYS A 115 -3.15 -1.61 15.32
N THR A 116 -4.24 -2.38 15.29
CA THR A 116 -5.34 -2.23 16.24
C THR A 116 -4.89 -2.61 17.65
N GLN A 117 -4.19 -3.73 17.81
CA GLN A 117 -3.64 -4.18 19.10
C GLN A 117 -2.63 -3.17 19.67
N ILE A 118 -1.71 -2.66 18.84
CA ILE A 118 -0.75 -1.64 19.26
C ILE A 118 -1.50 -0.38 19.73
N LYS A 119 -2.50 0.07 18.97
CA LYS A 119 -3.30 1.24 19.33
C LYS A 119 -4.01 1.05 20.67
N THR A 120 -4.59 -0.12 20.93
CA THR A 120 -5.23 -0.44 22.21
C THR A 120 -4.22 -0.40 23.36
N LYS A 121 -3.09 -1.11 23.24
CA LYS A 121 -2.03 -1.11 24.25
C LYS A 121 -1.48 0.28 24.53
N MET A 122 -1.36 1.12 23.49
CA MET A 122 -0.92 2.50 23.62
C MET A 122 -1.92 3.36 24.40
N VAL A 123 -3.21 3.04 24.42
CA VAL A 123 -4.23 3.77 25.22
C VAL A 123 -4.20 3.30 26.67
N GLU A 124 -4.08 2.00 26.89
CA GLU A 124 -4.11 1.38 28.23
C GLU A 124 -2.86 1.70 29.06
N THR A 125 -1.71 1.80 28.40
CA THR A 125 -0.41 1.95 29.07
C THR A 125 -0.17 3.41 29.45
N LYS A 126 0.08 3.67 30.74
CA LYS A 126 0.50 4.99 31.25
C LYS A 126 2.01 5.19 31.28
N ASP A 127 2.77 4.09 31.27
CA ASP A 127 4.23 4.11 31.25
C ASP A 127 4.78 4.69 29.94
N GLN A 128 5.71 5.64 30.06
CA GLN A 128 6.34 6.32 28.94
C GLN A 128 7.29 5.41 28.16
N ASN A 129 8.04 4.55 28.85
CA ASN A 129 9.01 3.65 28.22
C ASN A 129 8.29 2.59 27.39
N ALA A 130 7.27 1.94 27.96
CA ALA A 130 6.43 0.99 27.22
C ALA A 130 5.70 1.66 26.03
N ARG A 131 5.29 2.94 26.16
CA ARG A 131 4.72 3.69 25.03
C ARG A 131 5.72 3.93 23.91
N MET A 132 6.98 4.24 24.23
CA MET A 132 8.05 4.41 23.24
C MET A 132 8.30 3.12 22.47
N GLU A 133 8.34 1.98 23.16
CA GLU A 133 8.52 0.68 22.52
C GLU A 133 7.35 0.30 21.60
N LEU A 134 6.11 0.63 21.98
CA LEU A 134 4.94 0.46 21.13
C LEU A 134 4.99 1.34 19.88
N LYS A 135 5.49 2.59 19.98
CA LYS A 135 5.73 3.46 18.81
C LYS A 135 6.73 2.82 17.86
N ARG A 136 7.87 2.35 18.37
CA ARG A 136 8.92 1.67 17.60
C ARG A 136 8.39 0.42 16.89
N THR A 137 7.62 -0.39 17.61
CA THR A 137 6.97 -1.59 17.04
C THR A 137 6.02 -1.23 15.90
N ARG A 138 5.23 -0.15 16.05
CA ARG A 138 4.34 0.34 14.98
C ARG A 138 5.12 0.79 13.76
N GLU A 139 6.19 1.54 13.93
CA GLU A 139 7.04 2.01 12.83
C GLU A 139 7.70 0.86 12.08
N GLN A 140 8.24 -0.12 12.79
CA GLN A 140 8.80 -1.33 12.18
C GLN A 140 7.73 -2.10 11.38
N HIS A 141 6.52 -2.21 11.92
CA HIS A 141 5.40 -2.82 11.22
C HIS A 141 5.05 -2.06 9.93
N LEU A 142 4.93 -0.72 9.98
CA LEU A 142 4.65 0.10 8.81
C LEU A 142 5.78 0.05 7.78
N LEU A 143 7.04 0.00 8.23
CA LEU A 143 8.21 -0.13 7.37
C LEU A 143 8.20 -1.47 6.64
N LYS A 144 7.92 -2.57 7.34
CA LYS A 144 7.80 -3.89 6.72
C LYS A 144 6.76 -3.89 5.60
N GLN A 145 5.56 -3.39 5.88
CA GLN A 145 4.51 -3.30 4.86
C GLN A 145 4.89 -2.38 3.68
N SER A 146 5.57 -1.25 3.96
CA SER A 146 6.07 -0.35 2.91
C SER A 146 7.08 -1.05 1.99
N LEU A 147 8.03 -1.79 2.56
CA LEU A 147 9.05 -2.51 1.81
C LEU A 147 8.46 -3.63 0.96
N GLU A 148 7.50 -4.38 1.50
CA GLU A 148 6.75 -5.41 0.76
C GLU A 148 6.04 -4.81 -0.46
N ARG A 149 5.27 -3.72 -0.26
CA ARG A 149 4.60 -3.01 -1.36
C ARG A 149 5.59 -2.49 -2.40
N ARG A 150 6.72 -1.90 -1.97
CA ARG A 150 7.74 -1.37 -2.89
C ARG A 150 8.36 -2.49 -3.74
N LYS A 151 8.64 -3.65 -3.14
CA LYS A 151 9.15 -4.83 -3.84
C LYS A 151 8.14 -5.33 -4.88
N TYR A 152 6.88 -5.41 -4.51
CA TYR A 152 5.79 -5.76 -5.42
C TYR A 152 5.72 -4.80 -6.62
N TYR A 153 5.65 -3.48 -6.39
CA TYR A 153 5.60 -2.51 -7.50
C TYR A 153 6.84 -2.54 -8.39
N LYS A 154 8.02 -2.82 -7.81
CA LYS A 154 9.26 -3.04 -8.57
C LYS A 154 9.11 -4.24 -9.53
N HIS A 155 8.56 -5.36 -9.07
CA HIS A 155 8.33 -6.54 -9.91
C HIS A 155 7.26 -6.30 -10.97
N ALA A 156 6.16 -5.64 -10.60
CA ALA A 156 5.12 -5.23 -11.53
C ALA A 156 5.67 -4.33 -12.65
N HIS A 157 6.56 -3.39 -12.31
CA HIS A 157 7.21 -2.53 -13.29
C HIS A 157 8.15 -3.30 -14.21
N LYS A 158 8.98 -4.20 -13.66
CA LYS A 158 9.87 -5.07 -14.46
C LYS A 158 9.10 -5.91 -15.47
N ALA A 159 8.00 -6.54 -15.06
CA ALA A 159 7.17 -7.36 -15.93
C ALA A 159 6.53 -6.57 -17.07
N ARG A 160 6.15 -5.30 -16.82
CA ARG A 160 5.63 -4.42 -17.88
C ARG A 160 6.71 -3.94 -18.85
N GLN A 161 7.94 -3.73 -18.38
CA GLN A 161 9.04 -3.23 -19.22
C GLN A 161 9.72 -4.33 -20.04
N HIS A 162 9.83 -5.53 -19.47
CA HIS A 162 10.51 -6.67 -20.07
C HIS A 162 9.62 -7.92 -19.95
N PRO A 163 8.48 -7.95 -20.66
CA PRO A 163 7.52 -9.06 -20.59
C PRO A 163 8.10 -10.38 -21.12
N ASP A 164 9.17 -10.32 -21.92
CA ASP A 164 9.96 -11.46 -22.39
C ASP A 164 10.78 -12.14 -21.27
N LYS A 165 11.13 -11.39 -20.21
CA LYS A 165 12.02 -11.88 -19.13
C LYS A 165 11.32 -12.05 -17.80
N TYR A 166 10.27 -11.27 -17.52
CA TYR A 166 9.62 -11.26 -16.22
C TYR A 166 8.10 -11.30 -16.35
N MET A 167 7.48 -12.17 -15.56
CA MET A 167 6.05 -12.12 -15.25
C MET A 167 5.87 -11.71 -13.79
N SER A 168 4.88 -10.86 -13.52
CA SER A 168 4.48 -10.56 -12.15
C SER A 168 2.97 -10.70 -12.02
N MET A 169 2.56 -11.57 -11.11
CA MET A 169 1.18 -12.00 -10.91
C MET A 169 0.77 -11.77 -9.45
N ILE A 170 -0.41 -11.20 -9.24
CA ILE A 170 -1.09 -11.24 -7.94
C ILE A 170 -2.29 -12.17 -8.04
N ILE A 171 -2.47 -13.02 -7.05
CA ILE A 171 -3.67 -13.82 -6.86
C ILE A 171 -4.35 -13.36 -5.57
N ASP A 172 -5.67 -13.16 -5.64
CA ASP A 172 -6.52 -12.83 -4.50
C ASP A 172 -7.85 -13.60 -4.58
N GLY A 173 -8.32 -14.08 -3.44
CA GLY A 173 -9.58 -14.81 -3.30
C GLY A 173 -10.66 -13.92 -2.73
N MET A 174 -11.80 -13.81 -3.41
CA MET A 174 -12.93 -13.05 -2.88
C MET A 174 -13.55 -13.74 -1.66
N ASP A 175 -14.06 -12.93 -0.72
CA ASP A 175 -14.78 -13.45 0.42
C ASP A 175 -16.03 -14.24 -0.02
N GLN A 176 -16.13 -15.47 0.50
CA GLN A 176 -17.07 -16.50 0.05
C GLN A 176 -18.52 -16.05 0.19
N SER A 177 -18.84 -15.32 1.27
CA SER A 177 -20.21 -14.87 1.57
C SER A 177 -20.78 -13.95 0.49
N LYS A 178 -19.92 -13.31 -0.30
CA LYS A 178 -20.29 -12.39 -1.37
C LYS A 178 -20.52 -13.07 -2.72
N THR A 179 -20.06 -14.31 -2.85
CA THR A 179 -20.12 -15.09 -4.09
C THR A 179 -21.12 -16.25 -4.01
N GLU A 180 -21.79 -16.44 -2.86
CA GLU A 180 -22.85 -17.44 -2.73
C GLU A 180 -24.04 -17.16 -3.68
N ILE A 181 -24.56 -18.22 -4.30
CA ILE A 181 -25.65 -18.17 -5.27
C ILE A 181 -26.87 -18.91 -4.69
N PRO A 182 -28.09 -18.37 -4.76
CA PRO A 182 -28.46 -17.08 -5.34
C PRO A 182 -28.00 -15.88 -4.48
N HIS A 183 -27.54 -14.82 -5.15
CA HIS A 183 -27.19 -13.56 -4.52
C HIS A 183 -28.43 -12.67 -4.36
N PHE A 184 -28.80 -12.36 -3.14
CA PHE A 184 -29.94 -11.48 -2.84
C PHE A 184 -29.45 -10.08 -2.46
N LEU A 185 -29.96 -9.03 -3.13
CA LEU A 185 -29.64 -7.64 -2.81
C LEU A 185 -30.19 -7.20 -1.44
N TYR A 186 -31.32 -7.79 -1.03
CA TYR A 186 -31.96 -7.55 0.26
C TYR A 186 -32.15 -8.88 0.98
N LEU A 187 -31.44 -9.06 2.08
CA LEU A 187 -31.56 -10.24 2.93
C LEU A 187 -32.67 -10.00 3.96
N SER A 188 -33.78 -10.70 3.82
CA SER A 188 -34.77 -10.89 4.88
C SER A 188 -34.33 -12.02 5.82
N SER A 189 -34.89 -12.08 7.03
CA SER A 189 -34.64 -13.20 7.96
C SER A 189 -34.93 -14.57 7.32
N LEU A 190 -35.91 -14.64 6.42
CA LEU A 190 -36.25 -15.83 5.65
C LEU A 190 -35.20 -16.20 4.61
N THR A 191 -34.66 -15.23 3.88
CA THR A 191 -33.68 -15.46 2.78
C THR A 191 -32.24 -15.59 3.28
N ALA A 192 -31.93 -15.06 4.47
CA ALA A 192 -30.61 -15.21 5.09
C ALA A 192 -30.30 -16.65 5.50
N GLY A 193 -31.31 -17.42 5.92
CA GLY A 193 -31.16 -18.83 6.32
C GLY A 193 -31.35 -19.85 5.18
N MET A 194 -31.65 -19.41 3.96
CA MET A 194 -31.81 -20.32 2.83
C MET A 194 -30.49 -20.97 2.46
N TRP A 195 -30.55 -22.21 1.98
CA TRP A 195 -29.39 -22.86 1.39
C TRP A 195 -28.91 -22.05 0.17
N LYS A 196 -27.61 -21.79 0.13
CA LYS A 196 -26.94 -21.15 -0.99
C LYS A 196 -25.81 -22.04 -1.47
N LEU A 197 -25.66 -22.13 -2.78
CA LEU A 197 -24.51 -22.74 -3.40
C LEU A 197 -23.30 -21.87 -3.13
N ARG A 198 -22.33 -22.44 -2.40
CA ARG A 198 -21.05 -21.80 -2.16
C ARG A 198 -20.27 -21.77 -3.46
N THR A 199 -19.86 -20.58 -3.87
CA THR A 199 -18.89 -20.40 -4.95
C THR A 199 -17.77 -19.51 -4.44
N HIS A 200 -16.57 -19.68 -4.98
CA HIS A 200 -15.40 -18.89 -4.64
C HIS A 200 -14.80 -18.34 -5.92
N LEU A 201 -14.72 -17.01 -6.03
CA LEU A 201 -14.08 -16.35 -7.15
C LEU A 201 -12.64 -16.02 -6.78
N VAL A 202 -11.69 -16.60 -7.51
CA VAL A 202 -10.28 -16.26 -7.42
C VAL A 202 -9.92 -15.36 -8.60
N GLY A 203 -9.44 -14.15 -8.28
CA GLY A 203 -8.91 -13.21 -9.25
C GLY A 203 -7.40 -13.33 -9.36
N ALA A 204 -6.87 -13.23 -10.57
CA ALA A 204 -5.43 -13.14 -10.82
C ALA A 204 -5.10 -11.99 -11.77
N LEU A 205 -4.31 -11.04 -11.30
CA LEU A 205 -3.83 -9.92 -12.10
C LEU A 205 -2.40 -10.19 -12.57
N VAL A 206 -2.20 -10.35 -13.87
CA VAL A 206 -0.89 -10.51 -14.50
C VAL A 206 -0.46 -9.18 -15.10
N HIS A 207 0.56 -8.55 -14.53
CA HIS A 207 1.00 -7.23 -14.94
C HIS A 207 1.54 -7.20 -16.37
N GLY A 208 0.92 -6.37 -17.20
CA GLY A 208 1.28 -6.25 -18.61
C GLY A 208 0.51 -7.21 -19.53
N VAL A 209 -0.26 -8.15 -18.98
CA VAL A 209 -1.03 -9.14 -19.76
C VAL A 209 -2.53 -8.94 -19.57
N GLY A 210 -3.06 -9.10 -18.36
CA GLY A 210 -4.50 -9.04 -18.14
C GLY A 210 -4.97 -9.44 -16.74
N LEU A 211 -6.29 -9.39 -16.56
CA LEU A 211 -6.99 -9.84 -15.36
C LEU A 211 -7.74 -11.14 -15.69
N TYR A 212 -7.55 -12.17 -14.87
CA TYR A 212 -8.17 -13.48 -15.00
C TYR A 212 -9.06 -13.75 -13.77
N GLY A 213 -10.17 -14.46 -13.97
CA GLY A 213 -11.08 -14.86 -12.91
C GLY A 213 -11.43 -16.34 -13.02
N PHE A 214 -11.41 -17.04 -11.90
CA PHE A 214 -11.68 -18.48 -11.82
C PHE A 214 -12.75 -18.73 -10.76
N PHE A 215 -13.83 -19.42 -11.16
CA PHE A 215 -14.86 -19.87 -10.24
C PHE A 215 -14.55 -21.28 -9.74
N ASP A 216 -14.52 -21.44 -8.42
CA ASP A 216 -14.53 -22.74 -7.76
C ASP A 216 -15.90 -22.99 -7.14
N TRP A 217 -16.43 -24.19 -7.39
CA TRP A 217 -17.76 -24.63 -6.96
C TRP A 217 -17.72 -25.50 -5.71
N TYR A 218 -16.62 -25.48 -4.95
CA TYR A 218 -16.45 -26.26 -3.71
C TYR A 218 -16.58 -27.78 -3.93
N GLN A 219 -16.30 -28.26 -5.15
CA GLN A 219 -16.35 -29.70 -5.45
C GLN A 219 -15.21 -30.47 -4.73
N TYR A 220 -14.12 -29.78 -4.40
CA TYR A 220 -12.94 -30.34 -3.75
C TYR A 220 -12.53 -29.52 -2.54
N ALA A 221 -11.88 -30.15 -1.57
CA ALA A 221 -11.42 -29.47 -0.36
C ALA A 221 -10.38 -28.38 -0.69
N HIS A 222 -10.65 -27.15 -0.24
CA HIS A 222 -9.75 -26.01 -0.41
C HIS A 222 -8.41 -26.26 0.29
N SER A 223 -7.38 -26.39 -0.54
CA SER A 223 -5.97 -26.49 -0.18
C SER A 223 -5.17 -25.76 -1.25
N SER A 224 -3.83 -25.82 -1.19
CA SER A 224 -2.94 -25.17 -2.18
C SER A 224 -3.21 -25.58 -3.64
N ASN A 225 -3.98 -26.65 -3.88
CA ASN A 225 -4.38 -27.11 -5.20
C ASN A 225 -5.15 -26.07 -6.01
N LEU A 226 -6.05 -25.29 -5.38
CA LEU A 226 -6.79 -24.25 -6.09
C LEU A 226 -5.84 -23.18 -6.62
N THR A 227 -4.92 -22.71 -5.77
CA THR A 227 -3.90 -21.73 -6.17
C THR A 227 -2.99 -22.28 -7.27
N ILE A 228 -2.54 -23.54 -7.16
CA ILE A 228 -1.73 -24.20 -8.19
C ILE A 228 -2.50 -24.30 -9.51
N HIS A 229 -3.77 -24.69 -9.47
CA HIS A 229 -4.61 -24.77 -10.66
C HIS A 229 -4.77 -23.41 -11.34
N VAL A 230 -4.99 -22.34 -10.57
CA VAL A 230 -5.06 -20.96 -11.08
C VAL A 230 -3.74 -20.57 -11.75
N ILE A 231 -2.60 -20.81 -11.09
CA ILE A 231 -1.27 -20.51 -11.65
C ILE A 231 -1.05 -21.28 -12.96
N LEU A 232 -1.26 -22.61 -12.95
CA LEU A 232 -1.04 -23.45 -14.13
C LEU A 232 -1.96 -23.05 -15.28
N SER A 233 -3.22 -22.74 -15.00
CA SER A 233 -4.18 -22.29 -16.02
C SER A 233 -3.71 -21.00 -16.69
N ILE A 234 -3.20 -20.02 -15.91
CA ILE A 234 -2.65 -18.78 -16.46
C ILE A 234 -1.40 -19.05 -17.29
N LEU A 235 -0.50 -19.91 -16.83
CA LEU A 235 0.70 -20.29 -17.58
C LEU A 235 0.35 -20.99 -18.91
N LEU A 236 -0.66 -21.85 -18.92
CA LEU A 236 -1.15 -22.49 -20.14
C LEU A 236 -1.82 -21.49 -21.09
N MET A 237 -2.59 -20.55 -20.57
CA MET A 237 -3.21 -19.47 -21.36
C MET A 237 -2.17 -18.49 -21.93
N THR A 238 -1.00 -18.38 -21.31
CA THR A 238 0.11 -17.48 -21.72
C THR A 238 1.31 -18.23 -22.28
N LYS A 239 1.12 -19.50 -22.67
CA LYS A 239 2.20 -20.44 -23.05
C LYS A 239 3.13 -19.92 -24.15
N ASP A 240 2.60 -19.14 -25.09
CA ASP A 240 3.33 -18.65 -26.25
C ASP A 240 4.24 -17.46 -25.92
N SER A 241 4.12 -16.91 -24.70
CA SER A 241 4.88 -15.75 -24.22
C SER A 241 5.32 -15.91 -22.76
N LEU A 242 5.76 -17.12 -22.38
CA LEU A 242 6.22 -17.40 -21.02
C LEU A 242 7.63 -16.84 -20.77
N PRO A 243 7.81 -15.98 -19.75
CA PRO A 243 9.12 -15.46 -19.40
C PRO A 243 9.91 -16.41 -18.48
N ASP A 244 11.22 -16.17 -18.40
CA ASP A 244 12.15 -16.96 -17.58
C ASP A 244 11.91 -16.87 -16.07
N VAL A 245 11.27 -15.79 -15.60
CA VAL A 245 11.12 -15.50 -14.17
C VAL A 245 9.69 -15.09 -13.85
N LEU A 246 9.06 -15.84 -12.94
CA LEU A 246 7.75 -15.55 -12.38
C LEU A 246 7.87 -14.96 -10.96
N TYR A 247 7.32 -13.76 -10.77
CA TYR A 247 7.09 -13.15 -9.46
C TYR A 247 5.63 -13.34 -9.07
N LEU A 248 5.39 -14.16 -8.04
CA LEU A 248 4.06 -14.42 -7.52
C LEU A 248 3.83 -13.66 -6.20
N GLN A 249 2.73 -12.93 -6.13
CA GLN A 249 2.20 -12.33 -4.91
C GLN A 249 0.86 -13.00 -4.60
N MET A 250 0.72 -13.50 -3.38
CA MET A 250 -0.53 -14.06 -2.89
C MET A 250 -0.99 -13.17 -1.75
N ASP A 251 -2.06 -12.40 -1.97
CA ASP A 251 -2.74 -11.70 -0.89
C ASP A 251 -3.82 -12.63 -0.32
N ASN A 252 -4.06 -12.58 0.98
CA ASN A 252 -5.12 -13.34 1.67
C ASN A 252 -5.09 -14.90 1.65
N CYS A 253 -4.18 -15.57 0.95
CA CYS A 253 -4.09 -17.05 0.94
C CYS A 253 -3.35 -17.66 2.17
N ALA A 254 -3.35 -17.00 3.33
CA ALA A 254 -2.65 -17.48 4.53
C ALA A 254 -3.20 -18.83 5.08
N ARG A 255 -4.40 -19.23 4.67
CA ARG A 255 -5.02 -20.50 5.07
C ARG A 255 -4.79 -21.62 4.06
N GLU A 256 -4.72 -21.30 2.76
CA GLU A 256 -4.52 -22.25 1.66
C GLU A 256 -3.04 -22.53 1.36
N ASN A 257 -2.12 -21.68 1.85
CA ASN A 257 -0.69 -21.77 1.55
C ASN A 257 0.20 -21.97 2.79
N LYS A 258 -0.29 -22.72 3.80
CA LYS A 258 0.53 -23.19 4.94
C LYS A 258 1.46 -24.37 4.58
N ASN A 259 1.81 -24.52 3.30
CA ASN A 259 2.71 -25.56 2.85
C ASN A 259 4.13 -24.98 2.74
N ARG A 260 5.10 -25.65 3.36
CA ARG A 260 6.54 -25.27 3.50
C ARG A 260 7.27 -24.85 2.21
N TYR A 261 6.64 -25.00 1.04
CA TYR A 261 7.21 -24.77 -0.28
C TYR A 261 6.71 -23.48 -0.97
N GLY A 262 5.74 -22.77 -0.38
CA GLY A 262 5.09 -21.60 -0.98
C GLY A 262 5.84 -20.28 -0.85
N ASP A 263 6.90 -20.21 -0.04
CA ASP A 263 7.51 -18.92 0.34
C ASP A 263 8.47 -18.32 -0.70
N THR A 264 8.94 -19.06 -1.70
CA THR A 264 9.61 -18.50 -2.90
C THR A 264 9.72 -19.59 -3.97
N VAL A 265 8.77 -19.63 -4.91
CA VAL A 265 8.93 -20.43 -6.13
C VAL A 265 9.59 -19.54 -7.20
N CYS A 266 10.92 -19.56 -7.27
CA CYS A 266 11.65 -19.14 -8.46
C CYS A 266 11.78 -20.37 -9.38
N ILE A 267 10.86 -20.52 -10.32
CA ILE A 267 11.09 -21.44 -11.45
C ILE A 267 12.09 -20.74 -12.36
N LYS A 268 13.33 -21.25 -12.38
CA LYS A 268 14.30 -20.90 -13.43
C LYS A 268 14.19 -21.99 -14.49
N ASN A 269 13.81 -21.62 -15.70
CA ASN A 269 14.05 -22.51 -16.85
C ASN A 269 15.57 -22.62 -17.06
N LYS A 270 16.04 -23.86 -17.24
CA LYS A 270 17.40 -24.16 -17.68
C LYS A 270 17.46 -24.07 -19.20
#